data_AF-A0A3D0X5H9-F1
#
_entry.id   AF-A0A3D0X5H9-F1
#
_cell.length_a   1.000
_cell.length_b   1.000
_cell.length_c   1.000
_cell.angle_alpha   90.00
_cell.angle_beta   90.00
_cell.angle_gamma   90.00
#
_symmetry.space_group_name_H-M   'P 1'
#
loop_
_entity.id
_entity.type
_entity.pdbx_description
1 polymer ?
#
loop_
_entity_poly.entity_id
_entity_poly.type
_entity_poly.pdbx_seq_one_letter_code
_entity_poly.pdbx_strand_id
1 'polypeptide(L)'
;MYFIKNRKAVAVIGFFLFLQYSTVAYADVANPMPAETYIGYFADPELLENAFLTVIIEVPLFYLLGYRRFRDCAYFAVVNIVTNLLLNEFLQNITDDAWYLIMLLLGECMVIALEFALCIYGIPTEKIKLFITLLLTNLVSFLVGIFYYWL
;
A
#
# COMPACT_ATOMS: atom_id res chain seq x y z
N MET A 1 3.44 10.39 -31.35
CA MET A 1 4.18 9.47 -30.45
C MET A 1 5.01 10.28 -29.45
N TYR A 2 4.36 10.99 -28.51
CA TYR A 2 5.02 11.92 -27.57
C TYR A 2 4.46 11.81 -26.12
N PHE A 3 3.86 10.68 -25.75
CA PHE A 3 3.19 10.50 -24.44
C PHE A 3 3.98 9.66 -23.41
N ILE A 4 5.22 9.26 -23.73
CA ILE A 4 5.98 8.28 -22.93
C ILE A 4 6.89 8.94 -21.88
N LYS A 5 7.17 10.25 -21.97
CA LYS A 5 8.23 10.88 -21.17
C LYS A 5 7.83 11.31 -19.74
N ASN A 6 6.54 11.38 -19.42
CA ASN A 6 6.06 11.91 -18.12
C ASN A 6 5.40 10.88 -17.19
N ARG A 7 5.64 9.58 -17.36
CA ARG A 7 5.08 8.55 -16.46
C ARG A 7 5.65 8.59 -15.04
N LYS A 8 6.89 9.07 -14.89
CA LYS A 8 7.50 9.40 -13.58
C LYS A 8 6.73 10.52 -12.88
N ALA A 9 6.37 11.55 -13.63
CA ALA A 9 5.58 12.65 -13.11
C ALA A 9 4.21 12.17 -12.67
N VAL A 10 3.52 11.30 -13.42
CA VAL A 10 2.18 10.82 -13.02
C VAL A 10 2.20 9.97 -11.74
N ALA A 11 3.17 9.07 -11.56
CA ALA A 11 3.27 8.28 -10.33
C ALA A 11 3.67 9.13 -9.12
N VAL A 12 4.60 10.06 -9.32
CA VAL A 12 5.03 11.02 -8.29
C VAL A 12 3.90 12.00 -7.96
N ILE A 13 3.19 12.52 -8.95
CA ILE A 13 2.00 13.38 -8.80
C ILE A 13 0.87 12.59 -8.14
N GLY A 14 0.66 11.32 -8.48
CA GLY A 14 -0.32 10.44 -7.83
C GLY A 14 0.01 10.23 -6.35
N PHE A 15 1.28 9.95 -6.04
CA PHE A 15 1.78 9.85 -4.67
C PHE A 15 1.67 11.18 -3.90
N PHE A 16 2.01 12.31 -4.53
CA PHE A 16 1.89 13.64 -3.90
C PHE A 16 0.44 14.11 -3.75
N LEU A 17 -0.45 13.82 -4.71
CA LEU A 17 -1.87 14.10 -4.59
C LEU A 17 -2.48 13.21 -3.50
N PHE A 18 -2.10 11.94 -3.45
CA PHE A 18 -2.53 11.02 -2.40
C PHE A 18 -2.04 11.47 -1.02
N LEU A 19 -0.77 11.88 -0.88
CA LEU A 19 -0.27 12.52 0.33
C LEU A 19 -1.01 13.82 0.64
N GLN A 20 -1.30 14.67 -0.34
CA GLN A 20 -2.07 15.91 -0.12
C GLN A 20 -3.50 15.65 0.36
N TYR A 21 -4.10 14.52 -0.04
CA TYR A 21 -5.45 14.12 0.38
C TYR A 21 -5.44 13.21 1.62
N SER A 22 -4.27 12.75 2.10
CA SER A 22 -4.18 12.13 3.42
C SER A 22 -4.44 13.20 4.48
N THR A 23 -5.20 12.85 5.50
CA THR A 23 -5.67 13.75 6.57
C THR A 23 -4.49 14.44 7.28
N VAL A 24 -3.32 13.80 7.30
CA VAL A 24 -2.06 14.34 7.83
C VAL A 24 -1.54 15.56 7.05
N ALA A 25 -1.61 15.58 5.71
CA ALA A 25 -1.17 16.75 4.94
C ALA A 25 -2.17 17.90 4.95
N TYR A 26 -3.48 17.60 5.01
CA TYR A 26 -4.51 18.64 5.10
C TYR A 26 -4.52 19.32 6.48
N ALA A 27 -4.25 18.58 7.56
CA ALA A 27 -4.10 19.12 8.90
C ALA A 27 -2.86 20.03 9.04
N ASP A 28 -1.75 19.66 8.41
CA ASP A 28 -0.46 20.39 8.44
C ASP A 28 -0.52 21.78 7.77
N VAL A 29 -1.27 21.90 6.66
CA VAL A 29 -1.44 23.20 5.95
C VAL A 29 -2.25 24.21 6.77
N ALA A 30 -3.18 23.73 7.60
CA ALA A 30 -4.01 24.58 8.44
C ALA A 30 -3.37 24.89 9.80
N ASN A 31 -2.56 23.97 10.35
CA ASN A 31 -1.85 24.16 11.60
C ASN A 31 -0.66 23.17 11.68
N PRO A 32 0.59 23.59 11.38
CA PRO A 32 1.69 22.65 11.27
C PRO A 32 1.97 21.99 12.62
N MET A 33 1.90 20.65 12.66
CA MET A 33 2.17 19.92 13.88
C MET A 33 3.70 19.86 14.15
N PRO A 34 4.14 19.68 15.41
CA PRO A 34 5.53 19.41 15.67
C PRO A 34 5.96 18.11 14.98
N ALA A 35 7.19 18.06 14.42
CA ALA A 35 7.75 16.88 13.76
C ALA A 35 7.65 15.59 14.60
N GLU A 36 7.68 15.74 15.92
CA GLU A 36 7.57 14.68 16.93
C GLU A 36 6.22 13.95 16.87
N THR A 37 5.15 14.66 16.50
CA THR A 37 3.79 14.10 16.38
C THR A 37 3.61 13.26 15.11
N TYR A 38 4.30 13.61 14.02
CA TYR A 38 4.30 12.80 12.79
C TYR A 38 4.98 11.46 13.01
N ILE A 39 6.12 11.45 13.71
CA ILE A 39 6.82 10.20 14.06
C ILE A 39 5.92 9.33 14.94
N GLY A 40 5.16 9.92 15.87
CA GLY A 40 4.18 9.21 16.69
C GLY A 40 3.05 8.56 15.90
N TYR A 41 2.57 9.20 14.82
CA TYR A 41 1.53 8.65 13.94
C TYR A 41 2.04 7.48 13.10
N PHE A 42 3.24 7.59 12.51
CA PHE A 42 3.86 6.49 11.77
C PHE A 42 4.34 5.34 12.68
N ALA A 43 4.47 5.60 13.98
CA ALA A 43 4.86 4.63 14.99
C ALA A 43 3.68 4.11 15.81
N ASP A 44 2.43 4.33 15.38
CA ASP A 44 1.27 3.67 15.97
C ASP A 44 1.48 2.14 15.90
N PRO A 45 1.61 1.46 17.06
CA PRO A 45 1.91 0.03 17.09
C PRO A 45 0.92 -0.81 16.30
N GLU A 46 -0.36 -0.42 16.28
CA GLU A 46 -1.42 -1.19 15.60
C GLU A 46 -1.30 -1.08 14.07
N LEU A 47 -1.01 0.12 13.55
CA LEU A 47 -0.76 0.34 12.12
C LEU A 47 0.45 -0.46 11.64
N LEU A 48 1.52 -0.44 12.45
CA LEU A 48 2.76 -1.12 12.16
C LEU A 48 2.58 -2.65 12.20
N GLU A 49 1.88 -3.16 13.21
CA GLU A 49 1.55 -4.59 13.36
C GLU A 49 0.75 -5.09 12.14
N ASN A 50 -0.31 -4.38 11.76
CA ASN A 50 -1.12 -4.74 10.60
C ASN A 50 -0.30 -4.75 9.31
N ALA A 51 0.53 -3.73 9.08
CA ALA A 51 1.42 -3.69 7.91
C ALA A 51 2.43 -4.86 7.91
N PHE A 52 2.98 -5.23 9.07
CA PHE A 52 3.87 -6.38 9.18
C PHE A 52 3.17 -7.71 8.94
N LEU A 53 1.94 -7.88 9.42
CA LEU A 53 1.14 -9.07 9.16
C LEU A 53 0.91 -9.25 7.66
N THR A 54 0.58 -8.20 6.93
CA THR A 54 0.42 -8.25 5.47
C THR A 54 1.72 -8.68 4.79
N VAL A 55 2.86 -8.12 5.19
CA VAL A 55 4.18 -8.49 4.64
C VAL A 55 4.53 -9.95 4.91
N ILE A 56 4.23 -10.46 6.11
CA ILE A 56 4.46 -11.86 6.50
C ILE A 56 3.66 -12.81 5.62
N ILE A 57 2.48 -12.40 5.13
CA ILE A 57 1.65 -13.21 4.24
C ILE A 57 2.11 -13.03 2.78
N GLU A 58 2.25 -11.80 2.33
CA GLU A 58 2.42 -11.48 0.92
C GLU A 58 3.83 -11.77 0.40
N VAL A 59 4.89 -11.51 1.18
CA VAL A 59 6.27 -11.72 0.71
C VAL A 59 6.57 -13.21 0.47
N PRO A 60 6.16 -14.16 1.35
CA PRO A 60 6.29 -15.57 1.04
C PRO A 60 5.47 -16.00 -0.18
N LEU A 61 4.25 -15.50 -0.35
CA LEU A 61 3.44 -15.80 -1.55
C LEU A 61 4.11 -15.27 -2.82
N PHE A 62 4.63 -14.05 -2.78
CA PHE A 62 5.39 -13.44 -3.87
C PHE A 62 6.62 -14.28 -4.24
N TYR A 63 7.34 -14.79 -3.24
CA TYR A 63 8.45 -15.71 -3.44
C TYR A 63 8.01 -17.04 -4.07
N LEU A 64 6.91 -17.63 -3.59
CA LEU A 64 6.36 -18.89 -4.10
C LEU A 64 5.85 -18.77 -5.54
N LEU A 65 5.31 -17.61 -5.93
CA LEU A 65 4.84 -17.29 -7.28
C LEU A 65 5.98 -17.02 -8.28
N GLY A 66 7.24 -17.18 -7.86
CA GLY A 66 8.41 -17.28 -8.73
C GLY A 66 9.41 -16.14 -8.63
N TYR A 67 9.20 -15.16 -7.74
CA TYR A 67 10.13 -14.06 -7.49
C TYR A 67 11.13 -14.44 -6.42
N ARG A 68 12.08 -15.32 -6.75
CA ARG A 68 12.98 -15.94 -5.76
C ARG A 68 14.21 -15.11 -5.39
N ARG A 69 14.44 -13.97 -6.04
CA ARG A 69 15.61 -13.14 -5.75
C ARG A 69 15.33 -12.33 -4.49
N PHE A 70 16.20 -12.46 -3.50
CA PHE A 70 16.09 -11.73 -2.23
C PHE A 70 15.88 -10.22 -2.43
N ARG A 71 16.59 -9.62 -3.39
CA ARG A 71 16.42 -8.20 -3.74
C ARG A 71 15.00 -7.85 -4.18
N ASP A 72 14.36 -8.72 -4.96
CA ASP A 72 13.02 -8.46 -5.50
C ASP A 72 11.97 -8.62 -4.38
N CYS A 73 12.15 -9.61 -3.49
CA CYS A 73 11.33 -9.77 -2.27
C CYS A 73 11.49 -8.59 -1.31
N ALA A 74 12.72 -8.13 -1.07
CA ALA A 74 12.97 -7.00 -0.18
C ALA A 74 12.38 -5.70 -0.74
N TYR A 75 12.48 -5.48 -2.05
CA TYR A 75 11.84 -4.34 -2.71
C TYR A 75 10.31 -4.42 -2.57
N PHE A 76 9.71 -5.58 -2.85
CA PHE A 76 8.28 -5.79 -2.69
C PHE A 76 7.82 -5.58 -1.23
N ALA A 77 8.57 -6.10 -0.25
CA ALA A 77 8.28 -5.90 1.17
C ALA A 77 8.24 -4.41 1.56
N VAL A 78 9.22 -3.61 1.10
CA VAL A 78 9.24 -2.16 1.38
C VAL A 78 8.03 -1.47 0.74
N VAL A 79 7.73 -1.80 -0.52
CA VAL A 79 6.55 -1.24 -1.21
C VAL A 79 5.28 -1.59 -0.45
N ASN A 80 5.12 -2.85 -0.05
CA ASN A 80 3.94 -3.36 0.66
C ASN A 80 3.76 -2.75 2.05
N ILE A 81 4.85 -2.52 2.80
CA ILE A 81 4.80 -1.79 4.08
C ILE A 81 4.26 -0.38 3.85
N VAL A 82 4.83 0.34 2.87
CA VAL A 82 4.44 1.72 2.60
C VAL A 82 2.99 1.80 2.14
N THR A 83 2.55 0.93 1.24
CA THR A 83 1.16 0.94 0.74
C THR A 83 0.15 0.54 1.80
N ASN A 84 0.44 -0.47 2.64
CA ASN A 84 -0.46 -0.90 3.71
C ASN A 84 -0.55 0.11 4.86
N LEU A 85 0.55 0.75 5.24
CA LEU A 85 0.51 1.83 6.24
C LEU A 85 -0.42 2.96 5.78
N LEU A 86 -0.30 3.36 4.51
CA LEU A 86 -1.16 4.39 3.92
C LEU A 86 -2.63 3.96 3.85
N LEU A 87 -2.91 2.70 3.54
CA LEU A 87 -4.27 2.16 3.56
C LEU A 87 -4.86 2.19 4.97
N ASN A 88 -4.13 1.69 5.96
CA ASN A 88 -4.61 1.61 7.34
C ASN A 88 -4.85 3.01 7.93
N GLU A 89 -3.98 3.97 7.65
CA GLU A 89 -4.18 5.39 8.04
C GLU A 89 -5.46 5.98 7.41
N PHE A 90 -5.72 5.66 6.14
CA PHE A 90 -6.96 6.10 5.47
C PHE A 90 -8.20 5.47 6.12
N LEU A 91 -8.14 4.18 6.45
CA LEU A 91 -9.27 3.43 7.03
C LEU A 91 -9.56 3.81 8.48
N GLN A 92 -8.56 4.19 9.28
CA GLN A 92 -8.74 4.62 10.68
C GLN A 92 -9.70 5.80 10.83
N ASN A 93 -9.85 6.63 9.79
CA ASN A 93 -10.72 7.81 9.81
C ASN A 93 -12.19 7.51 9.46
N ILE A 94 -12.53 6.25 9.16
CA ILE A 94 -13.86 5.84 8.72
C ILE A 94 -14.63 5.27 9.90
N THR A 95 -15.66 5.97 10.35
CA THR A 95 -16.46 5.60 11.54
C THR A 95 -17.78 4.89 11.21
N ASP A 96 -18.14 4.78 9.93
CA ASP A 96 -19.39 4.16 9.48
C ASP A 96 -19.12 2.75 8.94
N ASP A 97 -19.61 1.74 9.65
CA ASP A 97 -19.43 0.31 9.35
C ASP A 97 -19.92 -0.08 7.94
N ALA A 98 -20.98 0.56 7.44
CA ALA A 98 -21.52 0.25 6.12
C ALA A 98 -20.62 0.80 5.00
N TRP A 99 -20.00 1.96 5.23
CA TRP A 99 -19.02 2.54 4.32
C TRP A 99 -17.65 1.93 4.45
N TYR A 100 -17.31 1.38 5.62
CA TYR A 100 -16.01 0.78 5.88
C TYR A 100 -15.67 -0.32 4.86
N LEU A 101 -16.57 -1.26 4.61
CA LEU A 101 -16.32 -2.35 3.65
C LEU A 101 -16.10 -1.85 2.21
N ILE A 102 -16.88 -0.84 1.79
CA ILE A 102 -16.77 -0.25 0.45
C ILE A 102 -15.43 0.47 0.31
N MET A 103 -15.06 1.25 1.32
CA MET A 103 -13.80 2.01 1.33
C MET A 103 -12.58 1.10 1.48
N LEU A 104 -12.69 0.00 2.21
CA LEU A 104 -11.70 -1.06 2.26
C LEU A 104 -11.46 -1.63 0.86
N LEU A 105 -12.52 -2.03 0.15
CA LEU A 105 -12.39 -2.59 -1.19
C LEU A 105 -11.77 -1.58 -2.19
N LEU A 106 -12.16 -0.31 -2.11
CA LEU A 106 -11.57 0.76 -2.93
C LEU A 106 -10.11 1.01 -2.57
N GLY A 107 -9.79 1.01 -1.28
CA GLY A 107 -8.44 1.16 -0.76
C GLY A 107 -7.51 0.05 -1.26
N GLU A 108 -7.95 -1.21 -1.19
CA GLU A 108 -7.21 -2.36 -1.72
C GLU A 108 -6.96 -2.25 -3.23
N CYS A 109 -7.96 -1.79 -3.99
CA CYS A 109 -7.78 -1.52 -5.43
C CYS A 109 -6.72 -0.44 -5.67
N MET A 110 -6.68 0.61 -4.84
CA MET A 110 -5.66 1.66 -4.91
C MET A 110 -4.28 1.13 -4.51
N VAL A 111 -4.19 0.30 -3.47
CA VAL A 111 -2.96 -0.37 -3.05
C VAL A 111 -2.39 -1.18 -4.21
N ILE A 112 -3.17 -2.09 -4.82
CA ILE A 112 -2.70 -2.88 -5.97
C ILE A 112 -2.21 -1.97 -7.11
N ALA A 113 -2.93 -0.90 -7.43
CA ALA A 113 -2.53 0.03 -8.48
C ALA A 113 -1.21 0.74 -8.16
N LEU A 114 -1.03 1.18 -6.91
CA LEU A 114 0.18 1.84 -6.44
C LEU A 114 1.37 0.88 -6.37
N GLU A 115 1.17 -0.32 -5.81
CA GLU A 115 2.18 -1.37 -5.76
C GLU A 115 2.63 -1.77 -7.17
N PHE A 116 1.69 -1.97 -8.09
CA PHE A 116 2.02 -2.26 -9.48
C PHE A 116 2.83 -1.13 -10.11
N ALA A 117 2.44 0.13 -9.87
CA ALA A 117 3.16 1.30 -10.34
C ALA A 117 4.58 1.38 -9.75
N LEU A 118 4.81 0.98 -8.50
CA LEU A 118 6.13 1.01 -7.86
C LEU A 118 6.99 -0.21 -8.23
N CYS A 119 6.41 -1.41 -8.26
CA CYS A 119 7.08 -2.68 -8.54
C CYS A 119 7.50 -2.81 -10.00
N ILE A 120 6.78 -2.21 -10.96
CA ILE A 120 7.18 -2.23 -12.38
C ILE A 120 8.54 -1.56 -12.62
N TYR A 121 8.98 -0.67 -11.73
CA TYR A 121 10.27 0.01 -11.82
C TYR A 121 11.40 -0.78 -11.13
N GLY A 122 11.11 -1.42 -9.99
CA GLY A 122 12.12 -2.12 -9.20
C GLY A 122 12.34 -3.58 -9.61
N ILE A 123 11.32 -4.22 -10.20
CA ILE A 123 11.31 -5.67 -10.44
C ILE A 123 11.33 -5.93 -11.96
N PRO A 124 12.47 -6.37 -12.53
CA PRO A 124 12.59 -6.61 -13.96
C PRO A 124 11.88 -7.92 -14.35
N THR A 125 10.58 -7.85 -14.64
CA THR A 125 9.76 -8.99 -15.04
C THR A 125 8.69 -8.58 -16.07
N GLU A 126 7.99 -9.57 -16.63
CA GLU A 126 6.81 -9.34 -17.45
C GLU A 126 5.67 -8.65 -16.68
N LYS A 127 5.17 -7.54 -17.24
CA LYS A 127 4.17 -6.67 -16.58
C LYS A 127 2.89 -7.42 -16.21
N ILE A 128 2.39 -8.28 -17.10
CA ILE A 128 1.16 -9.04 -16.87
C ILE A 128 1.37 -10.03 -15.73
N LYS A 129 2.50 -10.73 -15.71
CA LYS A 129 2.85 -11.65 -14.64
C LYS A 129 2.96 -10.93 -13.29
N LEU A 130 3.59 -9.76 -13.26
CA LEU A 130 3.69 -8.94 -12.04
C LEU A 130 2.31 -8.53 -11.54
N PHE A 131 1.47 -7.99 -12.42
CA PHE A 131 0.12 -7.57 -12.05
C PHE A 131 -0.72 -8.72 -11.47
N ILE A 132 -0.71 -9.88 -12.13
CA ILE A 132 -1.43 -11.07 -11.63
C ILE A 132 -0.88 -11.51 -10.27
N THR A 133 0.44 -11.45 -10.10
CA THR A 133 1.07 -11.83 -8.83
C THR A 133 0.62 -10.90 -7.71
N LEU A 134 0.65 -9.58 -7.92
CA LEU A 134 0.21 -8.59 -6.94
C LEU A 134 -1.28 -8.73 -6.61
N LEU A 135 -2.11 -8.98 -7.62
CA LEU A 135 -3.54 -9.25 -7.43
C LEU A 135 -3.75 -10.49 -6.56
N LEU A 136 -2.98 -11.57 -6.78
CA LEU A 136 -3.09 -12.79 -6.00
C LEU A 136 -2.58 -12.64 -4.57
N THR A 137 -1.45 -11.95 -4.37
CA THR A 137 -0.91 -11.74 -3.02
C THR A 137 -1.87 -10.89 -2.18
N ASN A 138 -2.36 -9.79 -2.75
CA ASN A 138 -3.32 -8.91 -2.10
C ASN A 138 -4.69 -9.59 -1.86
N LEU A 139 -5.18 -10.38 -2.83
CA LEU A 139 -6.41 -11.15 -2.62
C LEU A 139 -6.28 -12.17 -1.48
N VAL A 140 -5.13 -12.84 -1.37
CA VAL A 140 -4.90 -13.80 -0.29
C VAL A 140 -4.76 -13.09 1.06
N SER A 141 -4.03 -11.98 1.14
CA SER A 141 -3.92 -11.21 2.38
C SER A 141 -5.27 -10.64 2.82
N PHE A 142 -6.08 -10.13 1.89
CA PHE A 142 -7.45 -9.69 2.15
C PHE A 142 -8.33 -10.81 2.72
N LEU A 143 -8.29 -12.01 2.12
CA LEU A 143 -9.05 -13.16 2.61
C LEU A 143 -8.58 -13.62 3.99
N VAL A 144 -7.28 -13.59 4.26
CA VAL A 144 -6.72 -13.90 5.59
C VAL A 144 -7.15 -12.85 6.60
N GLY A 145 -7.15 -11.56 6.24
CA GLY A 145 -7.63 -10.47 7.09
C GLY A 145 -9.10 -10.61 7.45
N ILE A 146 -9.96 -10.94 6.47
CA ILE A 146 -11.36 -11.29 6.73
C ILE A 146 -11.42 -12.45 7.71
N PHE A 147 -10.76 -13.58 7.42
CA PHE A 147 -10.85 -14.76 8.28
C PHE A 147 -10.39 -14.49 9.72
N TYR A 148 -9.32 -13.70 9.90
CA TYR A 148 -8.82 -13.29 11.21
C TYR A 148 -9.81 -12.43 11.98
N TYR A 149 -10.54 -11.54 11.30
CA TYR A 149 -11.53 -10.66 11.95
C TYR A 149 -12.81 -11.40 12.40
N TRP A 150 -13.20 -12.46 11.69
CA TRP A 150 -14.44 -13.21 11.97
C TRP A 150 -14.26 -14.41 12.92
N LEU A 151 -13.04 -14.68 13.40
CA LEU A 151 -12.70 -15.82 14.27
C LEU A 151 -12.40 -15.35 15.70
#